data_AF-A0A395T4S4-F1
#
_entry.id   AF-A0A395T4S4-F1
#
_cell.length_a   1.000
_cell.length_b   1.000
_cell.length_c   1.000
_cell.angle_alpha   90.00
_cell.angle_beta   90.00
_cell.angle_gamma   90.00
#
_symmetry.space_group_name_H-M   'P 1'
#
loop_
_entity.id
_entity.type
_entity.pdbx_description
1 polymer ?
#
loop_
_entity_poly.entity_id
_entity_poly.type
_entity_poly.pdbx_seq_one_letter_code
_entity_poly.pdbx_strand_id
1 'polypeptide(L)'
;MRGRVSQQRQQEIDRLRQKQLSSLPRGVVPAKPHLVGFGAGQAPHVSRAEYFDTMSRTDMLNVLSLCDQLKPNLLVDVLVSVSKRHPDLPMFDSPDWETQLLNTSRPLKVSKHDEKPRHGHVLLNKAAKQKQKTTKKILKRTRVIEVITSAPEEDNVNVLPPTWAKAGEGLYSKLLPETEDRSLLVDENDEESFSHFLVDGAGRQIMEPVGA
;
A
#
# COMPACT_ATOMS: atom_id res chain seq x y z
N MET A 1 8.71 19.25 45.20
CA MET A 1 8.26 20.03 44.02
C MET A 1 8.35 19.29 42.67
N ARG A 2 9.22 18.28 42.50
CA ARG A 2 9.43 17.56 41.21
C ARG A 2 8.19 16.86 40.63
N GLY A 3 7.30 16.34 41.49
CA GLY A 3 6.08 15.62 41.05
C GLY A 3 4.97 16.51 40.49
N ARG A 4 4.93 17.81 40.81
CA ARG A 4 3.92 18.73 40.24
C ARG A 4 4.26 19.11 38.80
N VAL A 5 5.55 19.31 38.50
CA VAL A 5 6.04 19.63 37.16
C VAL A 5 5.80 18.47 36.19
N SER A 6 5.99 17.22 36.63
CA SER A 6 5.70 16.05 35.80
C SER A 6 4.22 15.88 35.49
N GLN A 7 3.33 16.15 36.46
CA GLN A 7 1.89 16.12 36.23
C GLN A 7 1.44 17.23 35.27
N GLN A 8 1.94 18.45 35.44
CA GLN A 8 1.64 19.55 34.54
C GLN A 8 2.08 19.23 33.11
N ARG A 9 3.30 18.70 32.93
CA ARG A 9 3.79 18.25 31.62
C ARG A 9 2.90 17.17 31.02
N GLN A 10 2.45 16.20 31.81
CA GLN A 10 1.57 15.15 31.32
C GLN A 10 0.22 15.70 30.84
N GLN A 11 -0.36 16.64 31.59
CA GLN A 11 -1.61 17.30 31.20
C GLN A 11 -1.46 18.12 29.91
N GLU A 12 -0.33 18.80 29.73
CA GLU A 12 -0.02 19.52 28.49
C GLU A 12 0.10 18.56 27.30
N ILE A 13 0.77 17.42 27.48
CA ILE A 13 0.87 16.35 26.46
C ILE A 13 -0.52 15.82 26.12
N ASP A 14 -1.35 15.53 27.13
CA ASP A 14 -2.69 15.00 26.93
C ASP A 14 -3.58 15.99 26.19
N ARG A 15 -3.46 17.28 26.50
CA ARG A 15 -4.17 18.37 25.80
C ARG A 15 -3.73 18.49 24.33
N LEU A 16 -2.42 18.44 24.07
CA LEU A 16 -1.90 18.46 22.69
C LEU A 16 -2.36 17.24 21.92
N ARG A 17 -2.30 16.06 22.54
CA ARG A 17 -2.78 14.82 21.95
C ARG A 17 -4.25 14.90 21.58
N GLN A 18 -5.10 15.38 22.49
CA GLN A 18 -6.53 15.53 22.23
C GLN A 18 -6.80 16.43 21.04
N LYS A 19 -6.07 17.55 20.93
CA LYS A 19 -6.16 18.48 19.79
C LYS A 19 -5.76 17.82 18.46
N GLN A 20 -4.73 16.96 18.47
CA GLN A 20 -4.30 16.23 17.28
C GLN A 20 -5.31 15.15 16.90
N LEU A 21 -5.80 14.39 17.87
CA LEU A 21 -6.78 13.33 17.61
C LEU A 21 -8.12 13.89 17.14
N SER A 22 -8.52 15.10 17.57
CA SER A 22 -9.72 15.76 17.06
C SER A 22 -9.58 16.30 15.64
N SER A 23 -8.35 16.41 15.11
CA SER A 23 -8.10 16.80 13.71
C SER A 23 -8.11 15.63 12.72
N LEU A 24 -8.25 14.39 13.20
CA LEU A 24 -8.22 13.20 12.34
C LEU A 24 -9.47 13.13 11.43
N PRO A 25 -9.37 12.44 10.27
CA PRO A 25 -10.50 12.22 9.38
C PRO A 25 -11.69 11.57 10.09
N ARG A 26 -12.91 11.88 9.63
CA ARG A 26 -14.13 11.29 10.19
C ARG A 26 -14.12 9.78 10.05
N GLY A 27 -14.37 9.09 11.16
CA GLY A 27 -14.43 7.62 11.22
C GLY A 27 -13.13 6.95 11.67
N VAL A 28 -12.03 7.70 11.81
CA VAL A 28 -10.78 7.16 12.36
C VAL A 28 -10.77 7.31 13.87
N VAL A 29 -10.72 6.18 14.60
CA VAL A 29 -10.69 6.17 16.07
C VAL A 29 -9.60 5.22 16.55
N PRO A 30 -8.56 5.73 17.25
CA PRO A 30 -7.56 4.87 17.86
C PRO A 30 -8.17 3.98 18.95
N ALA A 31 -7.80 2.70 18.97
CA ALA A 31 -8.21 1.78 20.03
C ALA A 31 -7.70 2.21 21.42
N LYS A 32 -6.49 2.78 21.48
CA LYS A 32 -5.87 3.34 22.68
C LYS A 32 -5.39 4.76 22.41
N PRO A 33 -6.22 5.78 22.68
CA PRO A 33 -5.90 7.17 22.36
C PRO A 33 -4.59 7.64 23.00
N HIS A 34 -4.28 7.25 24.23
CA HIS A 34 -3.07 7.69 24.96
C HIS A 34 -1.74 7.22 24.35
N LEU A 35 -1.74 6.19 23.50
CA LEU A 35 -0.54 5.65 22.86
C LEU A 35 -0.13 6.38 21.58
N VAL A 36 -1.04 7.15 20.99
CA VAL A 36 -0.89 7.73 19.65
C VAL A 36 -1.07 9.25 19.68
N GLY A 37 -0.89 9.91 18.52
CA GLY A 37 -1.17 11.34 18.33
C GLY A 37 0.05 12.22 18.11
N PHE A 38 1.25 11.63 18.09
CA PHE A 38 2.50 12.33 17.78
C PHE A 38 3.27 11.58 16.69
N GLY A 39 3.96 12.34 15.82
CA GLY A 39 4.86 11.77 14.81
C GLY A 39 6.25 11.49 15.36
N ALA A 40 7.08 10.80 14.57
CA ALA A 40 8.45 10.44 14.96
C ALA A 40 9.41 11.65 15.10
N GLY A 41 9.03 12.82 14.61
CA GLY A 41 9.88 14.02 14.61
C GLY A 41 11.21 13.77 13.89
N GLN A 42 12.31 14.18 14.52
CA GLN A 42 13.68 14.00 14.01
C GLN A 42 14.37 12.75 14.58
N ALA A 43 13.62 11.78 15.11
CA ALA A 43 14.22 10.59 15.70
C ALA A 43 14.94 9.74 14.63
N PRO A 44 16.19 9.28 14.87
CA PRO A 44 16.89 8.39 13.95
C PRO A 44 16.28 6.98 13.95
N HIS A 45 16.59 6.18 12.92
CA HIS A 45 16.02 4.83 12.75
C HIS A 45 16.24 3.93 13.97
N VAL A 46 17.44 3.95 14.56
CA VAL A 46 17.78 3.12 15.74
C VAL A 46 16.87 3.45 16.92
N SER A 47 16.68 4.73 17.25
CA SER A 47 15.79 5.14 18.35
C SER A 47 14.33 4.81 18.10
N ARG A 48 13.89 4.80 16.83
CA ARG A 48 12.53 4.35 16.47
C ARG A 48 12.37 2.85 16.73
N ALA A 49 13.36 2.05 16.36
CA ALA A 49 13.35 0.61 16.59
C ALA A 49 13.31 0.29 18.09
N GLU A 50 14.17 0.93 18.90
CA GLU A 50 14.16 0.78 20.36
C GLU A 50 12.82 1.19 20.98
N TYR A 51 12.20 2.27 20.50
CA TYR A 51 10.89 2.70 20.98
C TYR A 51 9.83 1.61 20.81
N PHE A 52 9.76 0.97 19.63
CA PHE A 52 8.81 -0.11 19.37
C PHE A 52 9.17 -1.40 20.10
N ASP A 53 10.45 -1.68 20.32
CA ASP A 53 10.89 -2.86 21.08
C ASP A 53 10.44 -2.81 22.55
N THR A 54 10.39 -1.62 23.15
CA THR A 54 9.87 -1.45 24.52
C THR A 54 8.35 -1.57 24.65
N MET A 55 7.62 -1.56 23.52
CA MET A 55 6.16 -1.56 23.49
C MET A 55 5.61 -3.00 23.51
N SER A 56 4.45 -3.21 24.15
CA SER A 56 3.80 -4.52 24.12
C SER A 56 3.33 -4.88 22.69
N ARG A 57 3.35 -6.17 22.33
CA ARG A 57 2.87 -6.62 21.00
C ARG A 57 1.45 -6.13 20.69
N THR A 58 0.56 -6.16 21.67
CA THR A 58 -0.82 -5.68 21.52
C THR A 58 -0.87 -4.18 21.23
N ASP A 59 -0.01 -3.39 21.87
CA ASP A 59 0.05 -1.95 21.66
C ASP A 59 0.63 -1.59 20.29
N MET A 60 1.67 -2.29 19.84
CA MET A 60 2.19 -2.15 18.48
C MET A 60 1.11 -2.42 17.42
N LEU A 61 0.31 -3.48 17.61
CA LEU A 61 -0.81 -3.78 16.71
C LEU A 61 -1.92 -2.72 16.77
N ASN A 62 -2.21 -2.16 17.96
CA ASN A 62 -3.18 -1.06 18.09
C ASN A 62 -2.70 0.21 17.37
N VAL A 63 -1.40 0.51 17.43
CA VAL A 63 -0.79 1.62 16.69
C VAL A 63 -0.87 1.34 15.19
N LEU A 64 -0.48 0.15 14.74
CA LEU A 64 -0.52 -0.22 13.32
C LEU A 64 -1.95 -0.17 12.76
N SER A 65 -2.94 -0.61 13.54
CA SER A 65 -4.35 -0.54 13.15
C SER A 65 -4.82 0.90 12.92
N LEU A 66 -4.35 1.86 13.72
CA LEU A 66 -4.62 3.28 13.46
C LEU A 66 -3.92 3.75 12.18
N CYS A 67 -2.65 3.38 11.98
CA CYS A 67 -1.90 3.78 10.80
C CYS A 67 -2.56 3.27 9.50
N ASP A 68 -3.12 2.05 9.51
CA ASP A 68 -3.87 1.48 8.39
C ASP A 68 -5.19 2.22 8.12
N GLN A 69 -5.88 2.71 9.16
CA GLN A 69 -7.05 3.58 9.00
C GLN A 69 -6.70 4.95 8.37
N LEU A 70 -5.48 5.45 8.61
CA LEU A 70 -5.02 6.75 8.09
C LEU A 70 -4.45 6.66 6.69
N LYS A 71 -3.75 5.57 6.37
CA LYS A 71 -3.12 5.35 5.06
C LYS A 71 -3.69 4.05 4.45
N PRO A 72 -4.52 4.15 3.40
CA PRO A 72 -5.07 2.96 2.75
C PRO A 72 -3.93 2.10 2.19
N ASN A 73 -4.10 0.79 2.25
CA ASN A 73 -3.13 -0.24 1.82
C ASN A 73 -1.83 -0.31 2.63
N LEU A 74 -1.67 0.47 3.71
CA LEU A 74 -0.45 0.40 4.52
C LEU A 74 -0.19 -1.01 5.06
N LEU A 75 -1.23 -1.69 5.56
CA LEU A 75 -1.05 -3.06 6.05
C LEU A 75 -0.61 -4.02 4.95
N VAL A 76 -1.14 -3.85 3.74
CA VAL A 76 -0.73 -4.65 2.56
C VAL A 76 0.73 -4.39 2.23
N ASP A 77 1.14 -3.11 2.15
CA ASP A 77 2.52 -2.72 1.86
C ASP A 77 3.50 -3.26 2.91
N VAL A 78 3.12 -3.24 4.19
CA VAL A 78 3.92 -3.81 5.29
C VAL A 78 4.04 -5.32 5.14
N LEU A 79 2.95 -6.03 4.88
CA LEU A 79 2.97 -7.49 4.72
C LEU A 79 3.78 -7.92 3.50
N VAL A 80 3.69 -7.19 2.37
CA VAL A 80 4.54 -7.41 1.18
C VAL A 80 6.01 -7.14 1.50
N SER A 81 6.30 -6.09 2.27
CA SER A 81 7.68 -5.78 2.68
C SER A 81 8.25 -6.86 3.60
N VAL A 82 7.43 -7.40 4.51
CA VAL A 82 7.81 -8.52 5.39
C VAL A 82 8.02 -9.79 4.58
N SER A 83 7.13 -10.13 3.63
CA SER A 83 7.28 -11.34 2.79
C SER A 83 8.51 -11.26 1.89
N LYS A 84 8.90 -10.06 1.43
CA LYS A 84 10.15 -9.85 0.68
C LYS A 84 11.39 -10.04 1.55
N ARG A 85 11.37 -9.51 2.78
CA ARG A 85 12.51 -9.60 3.72
C ARG A 85 12.66 -10.97 4.36
N HIS A 86 11.56 -11.69 4.52
CA HIS A 86 11.49 -12.97 5.21
C HIS A 86 10.64 -13.97 4.38
N PRO A 87 11.18 -14.48 3.26
CA PRO A 87 10.44 -15.36 2.34
C PRO A 87 10.13 -16.74 2.94
N ASP A 88 10.77 -17.09 4.04
CA ASP A 88 10.60 -18.33 4.80
C ASP A 88 9.38 -18.31 5.75
N LEU A 89 8.78 -17.14 5.97
CA LEU A 89 7.63 -17.03 6.86
C LEU A 89 6.37 -17.65 6.24
N PRO A 90 5.63 -18.50 6.98
CA PRO A 90 4.38 -19.11 6.51
C PRO A 90 3.22 -18.10 6.59
N MET A 91 3.27 -17.05 5.78
CA MET A 91 2.27 -15.97 5.72
C MET A 91 1.16 -16.22 4.70
N PHE A 92 1.36 -17.15 3.77
CA PHE A 92 0.41 -17.49 2.71
C PHE A 92 -0.43 -18.70 3.11
N ASP A 93 -1.67 -18.76 2.61
CA ASP A 93 -2.65 -19.79 2.97
C ASP A 93 -2.38 -21.16 2.33
N SER A 94 -1.60 -21.20 1.25
CA SER A 94 -1.35 -22.40 0.45
C SER A 94 -0.02 -22.27 -0.32
N PRO A 95 0.61 -23.39 -0.72
CA PRO A 95 1.84 -23.36 -1.52
C PRO A 95 1.63 -22.74 -2.91
N ASP A 96 0.48 -23.01 -3.54
CA ASP A 96 0.15 -22.54 -4.89
C ASP A 96 -0.68 -21.24 -4.89
N TRP A 97 -0.53 -20.41 -3.86
CA TRP A 97 -1.33 -19.20 -3.63
C TRP A 97 -1.37 -18.26 -4.85
N GLU A 98 -0.27 -18.17 -5.61
CA GLU A 98 -0.17 -17.35 -6.82
C GLU A 98 -1.06 -17.87 -7.95
N THR A 99 -1.13 -19.19 -8.14
CA THR A 99 -1.97 -19.82 -9.18
C THR A 99 -3.46 -19.63 -8.91
N GLN A 100 -3.86 -19.51 -7.64
CA GLN A 100 -5.25 -19.27 -7.25
C GLN A 100 -5.71 -17.86 -7.61
N LEU A 101 -4.79 -16.88 -7.64
CA LEU A 101 -5.08 -15.52 -8.10
C LEU A 101 -5.36 -15.50 -9.61
N LEU A 102 -4.57 -16.22 -10.41
CA LEU A 102 -4.72 -16.33 -11.87
C LEU A 102 -6.01 -17.07 -12.26
N ASN A 103 -6.38 -18.10 -11.49
CA ASN A 103 -7.58 -18.91 -11.74
C ASN A 103 -8.87 -18.27 -11.18
N THR A 104 -8.74 -17.28 -10.28
CA THR A 104 -9.86 -16.52 -9.73
C THR A 104 -10.29 -15.41 -10.71
N SER A 105 -10.92 -15.83 -11.81
CA SER A 105 -11.86 -14.98 -12.56
C SER A 105 -13.31 -15.18 -12.12
N ARG A 106 -13.54 -15.85 -10.97
CA ARG A 106 -14.87 -16.09 -10.39
C ARG A 106 -15.19 -15.13 -9.26
N PRO A 107 -16.47 -14.73 -9.12
CA PRO A 107 -16.88 -13.70 -8.17
C PRO A 107 -16.52 -14.13 -6.76
N LEU A 108 -16.06 -13.16 -5.96
CA LEU A 108 -15.92 -13.28 -4.51
C LEU A 108 -17.07 -14.14 -3.98
N LYS A 109 -16.74 -15.37 -3.58
CA LYS A 109 -17.51 -15.99 -2.52
C LYS A 109 -17.24 -15.09 -1.34
N VAL A 110 -18.16 -14.18 -1.06
CA VAL A 110 -18.36 -13.63 0.27
C VAL A 110 -18.50 -14.87 1.15
N SER A 111 -17.39 -15.34 1.72
CA SER A 111 -17.47 -16.24 2.83
C SER A 111 -18.26 -15.44 3.84
N LYS A 112 -19.47 -15.90 4.09
CA LYS A 112 -20.25 -15.43 5.21
C LYS A 112 -19.41 -15.82 6.42
N HIS A 113 -18.56 -14.90 6.86
CA HIS A 113 -18.09 -14.93 8.22
C HIS A 113 -19.37 -14.79 9.03
N ASP A 114 -19.85 -15.95 9.48
CA ASP A 114 -20.84 -16.11 10.52
C ASP A 114 -20.39 -15.16 11.63
N GLU A 115 -21.08 -14.03 11.76
CA GLU A 115 -20.99 -13.20 12.95
C GLU A 115 -21.38 -14.13 14.10
N LYS A 116 -20.38 -14.74 14.75
CA LYS A 116 -20.55 -15.21 16.13
C LYS A 116 -20.64 -13.93 16.95
N PRO A 117 -21.83 -13.58 17.49
CA PRO A 117 -21.93 -12.47 18.40
C PRO A 117 -21.18 -12.88 19.66
N ARG A 118 -20.14 -12.12 20.02
CA ARG A 118 -19.53 -12.26 21.33
C ARG A 118 -20.62 -11.99 22.38
N HIS A 119 -20.89 -13.04 23.14
CA HIS A 119 -21.89 -13.17 24.19
C HIS A 119 -21.96 -11.95 25.12
N GLY A 120 -23.13 -11.30 25.18
CA GLY A 120 -23.47 -10.34 26.23
C GLY A 120 -24.66 -9.45 25.87
N HIS A 121 -25.80 -9.71 26.53
CA HIS A 121 -27.04 -8.92 26.60
C HIS A 121 -28.20 -9.21 25.61
N VAL A 122 -29.11 -10.04 26.14
CA VAL A 122 -30.57 -9.84 26.24
C VAL A 122 -31.39 -9.69 24.94
N LEU A 123 -32.09 -10.79 24.66
CA LEU A 123 -33.40 -10.96 24.03
C LEU A 123 -34.28 -9.68 23.92
N LEU A 124 -34.64 -9.29 22.69
CA LEU A 124 -36.05 -9.03 22.38
C LEU A 124 -36.40 -9.24 20.91
N ASN A 125 -37.44 -10.05 20.75
CA ASN A 125 -38.15 -10.46 19.55
C ASN A 125 -38.80 -9.30 18.76
N LYS A 126 -38.84 -9.45 17.42
CA LYS A 126 -40.02 -9.78 16.57
C LYS A 126 -40.13 -8.93 15.29
N ALA A 127 -40.18 -9.67 14.18
CA ALA A 127 -41.06 -9.51 13.02
C ALA A 127 -41.17 -8.14 12.32
N ALA A 128 -40.69 -8.09 11.07
CA ALA A 128 -41.53 -7.65 9.94
C ALA A 128 -40.89 -8.08 8.61
N LYS A 129 -41.67 -8.82 7.82
CA LYS A 129 -41.41 -9.11 6.42
C LYS A 129 -41.70 -7.85 5.61
N GLN A 130 -40.90 -7.53 4.59
CA GLN A 130 -41.43 -6.97 3.35
C GLN A 130 -40.53 -7.30 2.16
N LYS A 131 -41.09 -8.06 1.22
CA LYS A 131 -40.56 -8.32 -0.11
C LYS A 131 -40.84 -7.10 -0.99
N GLN A 132 -39.84 -6.62 -1.72
CA GLN A 132 -40.04 -5.81 -2.92
C GLN A 132 -39.13 -6.36 -4.01
N LYS A 133 -39.76 -6.96 -5.04
CA LYS A 133 -39.16 -7.31 -6.32
C LYS A 133 -39.31 -6.10 -7.23
N THR A 134 -38.23 -5.55 -7.76
CA THR A 134 -38.29 -4.76 -9.00
C THR A 134 -37.07 -5.04 -9.87
N THR A 135 -37.31 -4.89 -11.17
CA THR A 135 -36.67 -5.59 -12.27
C THR A 135 -35.59 -4.77 -12.97
N LYS A 136 -34.48 -5.45 -13.27
CA LYS A 136 -33.51 -5.30 -14.36
C LYS A 136 -33.69 -4.10 -15.31
N LYS A 137 -32.62 -3.32 -15.53
CA LYS A 137 -32.09 -3.03 -16.88
C LYS A 137 -30.56 -2.92 -16.84
N ILE A 138 -29.92 -3.77 -17.65
CA ILE A 138 -28.48 -3.86 -17.88
C ILE A 138 -28.24 -3.06 -19.16
N LEU A 139 -27.47 -1.97 -19.10
CA LEU A 139 -26.93 -1.30 -20.28
C LEU A 139 -25.50 -1.78 -20.49
N LYS A 140 -25.34 -2.78 -21.37
CA LYS A 140 -24.03 -3.24 -21.82
C LYS A 140 -23.47 -2.20 -22.80
N ARG A 141 -22.35 -1.58 -22.47
CA ARG A 141 -21.53 -0.83 -23.43
C ARG A 141 -20.16 -1.48 -23.49
N THR A 142 -20.05 -2.46 -24.38
CA THR A 142 -18.79 -3.09 -24.78
C THR A 142 -18.03 -2.10 -25.66
N ARG A 143 -16.84 -1.66 -25.22
CA ARG A 143 -15.81 -1.16 -26.13
C ARG A 143 -14.71 -2.21 -26.15
N VAL A 144 -14.56 -2.83 -27.31
CA VAL A 144 -13.47 -3.76 -27.61
C VAL A 144 -12.24 -2.88 -27.84
N ILE A 145 -11.23 -3.04 -26.99
CA ILE A 145 -9.88 -2.52 -27.23
C ILE A 145 -9.12 -3.73 -27.78
N GLU A 146 -8.84 -3.71 -29.07
CA GLU A 146 -7.95 -4.70 -29.68
C GLU A 146 -6.52 -4.37 -29.26
N VAL A 147 -6.03 -5.14 -28.29
CA VAL A 147 -4.62 -5.16 -27.92
C VAL A 147 -3.92 -6.08 -28.92
N ILE A 148 -3.23 -5.50 -29.90
CA ILE A 148 -2.33 -6.26 -30.77
C ILE A 148 -0.99 -6.36 -30.03
N THR A 149 -0.82 -7.47 -29.32
CA THR A 149 0.49 -7.95 -28.90
C THR A 149 1.14 -8.66 -30.07
N SER A 150 2.10 -8.01 -30.72
CA SER A 150 3.10 -8.71 -31.54
C SER A 150 4.35 -7.85 -31.57
N ALA A 151 5.38 -8.27 -30.84
CA ALA A 151 6.74 -7.89 -31.15
C ALA A 151 7.10 -8.51 -32.51
N PRO A 152 7.71 -7.74 -33.40
CA PRO A 152 8.81 -8.29 -34.16
C PRO A 152 10.05 -7.39 -34.11
N GLU A 153 11.14 -8.03 -34.47
CA GLU A 153 12.48 -7.52 -34.65
C GLU A 153 12.57 -6.18 -35.37
N GLU A 154 13.67 -5.52 -35.05
CA GLU A 154 14.24 -4.30 -35.60
C GLU A 154 13.88 -4.04 -37.07
N ASP A 155 12.86 -3.20 -37.26
CA ASP A 155 12.86 -2.23 -38.34
C ASP A 155 12.04 -1.02 -37.89
N ASN A 156 12.42 0.17 -38.36
CA ASN A 156 11.95 1.48 -37.91
C ASN A 156 10.49 1.74 -38.33
N VAL A 157 9.55 0.94 -37.84
CA VAL A 157 8.13 1.14 -38.05
C VAL A 157 7.67 2.22 -37.07
N ASN A 158 7.14 3.29 -37.61
CA ASN A 158 6.59 4.40 -36.85
C ASN A 158 5.32 3.90 -36.13
N VAL A 159 5.48 3.25 -34.96
CA VAL A 159 4.43 2.65 -34.12
C VAL A 159 3.47 3.70 -33.56
N LEU A 160 3.83 4.98 -33.69
CA LEU A 160 3.03 6.09 -33.22
C LEU A 160 1.94 6.44 -34.25
N PRO A 161 0.73 6.83 -33.80
CA PRO A 161 -0.31 7.33 -34.69
C PRO A 161 0.24 8.44 -35.62
N PRO A 162 -0.17 8.54 -36.89
CA PRO A 162 0.34 9.56 -37.83
C PRO A 162 0.16 11.01 -37.36
N THR A 163 -0.72 11.25 -36.40
CA THR A 163 -0.96 12.56 -35.78
C THR A 163 0.00 12.90 -34.65
N TRP A 164 0.85 11.95 -34.21
CA TRP A 164 1.88 12.21 -33.22
C TRP A 164 3.14 12.74 -33.89
N ALA A 165 3.75 13.74 -33.23
CA ALA A 165 5.04 14.26 -33.65
C ALA A 165 6.11 13.17 -33.52
N LYS A 166 7.01 13.10 -34.50
CA LYS A 166 8.13 12.16 -34.46
C LYS A 166 9.13 12.57 -33.38
N ALA A 167 10.01 11.67 -32.99
CA ALA A 167 11.11 11.99 -32.09
C ALA A 167 11.91 13.19 -32.62
N GLY A 168 12.13 14.21 -31.78
CA GLY A 168 12.79 15.46 -32.18
C GLY A 168 11.88 16.51 -32.84
N GLU A 169 10.62 16.19 -33.11
CA GLU A 169 9.62 17.14 -33.61
C GLU A 169 8.63 17.53 -32.49
N GLY A 170 8.03 18.72 -32.61
CA GLY A 170 7.00 19.20 -31.67
C GLY A 170 7.44 20.35 -30.78
N LEU A 171 6.56 20.78 -29.87
CA LEU A 171 6.78 21.95 -29.00
C LEU A 171 7.94 21.72 -28.02
N TYR A 172 8.04 20.50 -27.49
CA TYR A 172 9.01 20.15 -26.45
C TYR A 172 10.42 19.87 -26.98
N SER A 173 10.60 19.60 -28.28
CA SER A 173 11.92 19.34 -28.85
C SER A 173 12.80 20.59 -28.96
N LYS A 174 12.19 21.77 -28.85
CA LYS A 174 12.89 23.07 -28.83
C LYS A 174 13.23 23.55 -27.42
N LEU A 175 12.80 22.83 -26.38
CA LEU A 175 13.15 23.17 -25.01
C LEU A 175 14.60 22.78 -24.74
N LEU A 176 15.28 23.61 -23.96
CA LEU A 176 16.61 23.28 -23.48
C LEU A 176 16.49 22.08 -22.52
N PRO A 177 17.50 21.19 -22.49
CA PRO A 177 17.52 20.08 -21.54
C PRO A 177 17.36 20.63 -20.11
N GLU A 178 16.34 20.15 -19.40
CA GLU A 178 16.12 20.50 -18.01
C GLU A 178 17.21 19.80 -17.17
N THR A 179 18.05 20.62 -16.53
CA THR A 179 19.16 20.14 -15.68
C THR A 179 19.00 20.54 -14.23
N GLU A 180 18.03 21.42 -13.92
CA GLU A 180 17.90 22.08 -12.62
C GLU A 180 17.40 21.13 -11.52
N ASP A 181 16.60 20.13 -11.89
CA ASP A 181 15.99 19.14 -11.00
C ASP A 181 16.69 17.78 -11.04
N ARG A 182 17.74 17.59 -11.86
CA ARG A 182 18.47 16.31 -11.96
C ARG A 182 19.00 15.81 -10.62
N SER A 183 19.44 16.70 -9.73
CA SER A 183 19.90 16.33 -8.39
C SER A 183 18.77 15.91 -7.44
N LEU A 184 17.51 16.22 -7.78
CA LEU A 184 16.31 15.81 -7.05
C LEU A 184 15.71 14.50 -7.61
N LEU A 185 16.06 14.16 -8.85
CA LEU A 185 15.57 12.97 -9.56
C LEU A 185 16.49 11.76 -9.44
N VAL A 186 17.72 11.94 -8.96
CA VAL A 186 18.66 10.85 -8.68
C VAL A 186 18.55 10.48 -7.21
N ASP A 187 18.02 9.30 -6.91
CA ASP A 187 18.04 8.73 -5.56
C ASP A 187 19.33 7.92 -5.35
N GLU A 188 19.81 7.84 -4.10
CA GLU A 188 21.00 7.03 -3.75
C GLU A 188 20.79 5.52 -4.04
N ASN A 189 19.54 5.08 -4.26
CA ASN A 189 19.16 3.69 -4.54
C ASN A 189 18.72 3.44 -5.99
N ASP A 190 18.98 4.35 -6.93
CA ASP A 190 18.55 4.17 -8.34
C ASP A 190 19.27 3.01 -9.05
N GLU A 191 20.45 2.63 -8.59
CA GLU A 191 21.25 1.51 -9.13
C GLU A 191 20.56 0.14 -8.95
N GLU A 192 19.63 -0.01 -8.00
CA GLU A 192 18.84 -1.25 -7.83
C GLU A 192 17.52 -1.23 -8.62
N SER A 193 16.98 -0.04 -8.89
CA SER A 193 15.65 0.15 -9.51
C SER A 193 15.58 -0.32 -10.96
N PHE A 194 16.72 -0.41 -11.65
CA PHE A 194 16.84 -0.89 -13.03
C PHE A 194 17.85 -2.03 -13.17
N SER A 195 17.92 -2.92 -12.17
CA SER A 195 18.75 -4.13 -12.25
C SER A 195 18.23 -5.09 -13.33
N HIS A 196 18.74 -4.93 -14.55
CA HIS A 196 18.51 -5.87 -15.64
C HIS A 196 19.43 -7.06 -15.47
N PHE A 197 18.85 -8.24 -15.22
CA PHE A 197 19.60 -9.48 -15.25
C PHE A 197 19.29 -10.22 -16.55
N LEU A 198 20.34 -10.56 -17.29
CA LEU A 198 20.25 -11.38 -18.48
C LEU A 198 20.31 -12.85 -18.07
N VAL A 199 19.52 -13.69 -18.72
CA VAL A 199 19.44 -15.13 -18.44
C VAL A 199 19.75 -15.90 -19.71
N ASP A 200 20.65 -16.89 -19.63
CA ASP A 200 20.97 -17.77 -20.74
C ASP A 200 19.78 -18.68 -21.12
N GLY A 201 19.85 -19.35 -22.27
CA GLY A 201 18.81 -20.29 -22.71
C GLY A 201 18.62 -21.51 -21.78
N ALA A 202 19.45 -21.67 -20.75
CA ALA A 202 19.36 -22.70 -19.72
C ALA A 202 18.86 -22.13 -18.37
N GLY A 203 18.43 -20.86 -18.31
CA GLY A 203 17.88 -20.24 -17.11
C GLY A 203 18.93 -19.67 -16.14
N ARG A 204 20.20 -19.58 -16.52
CA ARG A 204 21.29 -19.08 -15.66
C ARG A 204 21.55 -17.60 -15.89
N GLN A 205 21.67 -16.85 -14.81
CA GLN A 205 22.00 -15.43 -14.87
C GLN A 205 23.43 -15.23 -15.40
N ILE A 206 23.57 -14.48 -16.49
CA ILE A 206 24.85 -14.03 -17.04
C ILE A 206 25.16 -12.66 -16.43
N MET A 207 26.12 -12.60 -15.49
CA MET A 207 26.66 -11.34 -14.97
C MET A 207 27.51 -10.67 -16.05
N GLU A 208 27.18 -9.44 -16.41
CA GLU A 208 28.04 -8.61 -17.23
C GLU A 208 29.28 -8.20 -16.39
N PRO A 209 30.51 -8.48 -16.83
CA PRO A 209 31.69 -7.99 -16.15
C PRO A 209 31.76 -6.47 -16.35
N VAL A 210 31.53 -5.71 -15.28
CA VAL A 210 31.76 -4.26 -15.26
C VAL A 210 33.25 -4.02 -15.57
N GLY A 211 33.53 -3.52 -16.76
CA GLY A 211 34.87 -3.12 -17.19
C GLY A 211 35.37 -1.93 -16.36
N ALA A 212 36.67 -1.97 -16.05
CA ALA A 212 37.42 -0.95 -15.30
C ALA A 212 37.51 0.40 -16.03
#